data_AF-A0A918XJR2-F1
#
_entry.id   AF-A0A918XJR2-F1
#
_cell.length_a   1.000
_cell.length_b   1.000
_cell.length_c   1.000
_cell.angle_alpha   90.00
_cell.angle_beta   90.00
_cell.angle_gamma   90.00
#
_symmetry.space_group_name_H-M   'P 1'
#
loop_
_entity.id
_entity.type
_entity.pdbx_description
1 polymer ?
#
loop_
_entity_poly.entity_id
_entity_poly.type
_entity_poly.pdbx_seq_one_letter_code
_entity_poly.pdbx_strand_id
1 'polypeptide(L)'
;MSDAPVRYVVLSHSHADHIGGAKLWPEAGTQTIAHRQFVEEQRYLTELEPYFWGRNRTLFPWMPEGPSNIPLLQYGGVQPDLLVAEGDSYAFTVGDVEFVAMAAAGAEGADNMVLWLPGERVLLTGDFFGPQFPQFPNVFTMRGEKVRKPMEYVQSLDRLLALEIDTVVPSHLNPTQGEAEVRAGITRIRDAVQYVHDQTVAGMNAGRSVYELMCEISLPPELDLPQNHGKVDWAVKSIWEYYATWFHFDSTTELYPVPARDVYADLGALAGEEALLTLAQGYLDDAQPVKALHVLEILLADKPTSMGALKARESALTLLLEAARAGARNDYEIYWLQARIDDTRLRLNGAGNP
;
A
#
# COMPACT_ATOMS: atom_id res chain seq x y z
N MET A 1 4.48 27.75 -18.40
CA MET A 1 4.14 28.02 -16.99
C MET A 1 3.83 29.50 -16.85
N SER A 2 2.92 29.86 -15.95
CA SER A 2 2.56 31.25 -15.67
C SER A 2 3.57 31.87 -14.71
N ASP A 3 3.81 33.18 -14.82
CA ASP A 3 4.60 33.97 -13.85
C ASP A 3 3.73 34.57 -12.73
N ALA A 4 2.46 34.16 -12.65
CA ALA A 4 1.55 34.62 -11.61
C ALA A 4 2.00 34.11 -10.22
N PRO A 5 1.80 34.92 -9.16
CA PRO A 5 2.17 34.53 -7.81
C PRO A 5 1.39 33.30 -7.33
N VAL A 6 2.06 32.42 -6.59
CA VAL A 6 1.48 31.23 -5.98
C VAL A 6 0.76 31.64 -4.69
N ARG A 7 -0.57 31.71 -4.76
CA ARG A 7 -1.38 32.14 -3.60
C ARG A 7 -1.71 31.00 -2.63
N TYR A 8 -1.87 29.78 -3.12
CA TYR A 8 -2.26 28.62 -2.33
C TYR A 8 -1.45 27.39 -2.73
N VAL A 9 -1.03 26.61 -1.75
CA VAL A 9 -0.47 25.27 -1.93
C VAL A 9 -1.35 24.31 -1.13
N VAL A 10 -2.07 23.42 -1.80
CA VAL A 10 -2.89 22.39 -1.15
C VAL A 10 -2.10 21.09 -1.17
N LEU A 11 -1.78 20.56 0.01
CA LEU A 11 -1.09 19.28 0.15
C LEU A 11 -2.13 18.16 0.13
N SER A 12 -2.07 17.28 -0.86
CA SER A 12 -2.95 16.12 -1.00
C SER A 12 -2.82 15.18 0.21
N HIS A 13 -1.59 14.82 0.58
CA HIS A 13 -1.23 14.03 1.76
C HIS A 13 0.30 14.07 1.94
N SER A 14 0.82 13.41 2.97
CA SER A 14 2.20 13.51 3.44
C SER A 14 3.26 12.67 2.71
N HIS A 15 2.96 12.00 1.60
CA HIS A 15 3.93 11.11 0.95
C HIS A 15 4.91 11.85 0.06
N ALA A 16 6.10 11.27 -0.08
CA ALA A 16 7.27 11.94 -0.63
C ALA A 16 7.09 12.40 -2.08
N ASP A 17 6.32 11.68 -2.88
CA ASP A 17 5.99 12.02 -4.26
C ASP A 17 5.02 13.21 -4.39
N HIS A 18 4.32 13.57 -3.31
CA HIS A 18 3.41 14.73 -3.27
C HIS A 18 4.02 15.93 -2.54
N ILE A 19 4.87 15.68 -1.53
CA ILE A 19 5.45 16.76 -0.73
C ILE A 19 6.94 17.01 -0.94
N GLY A 20 7.64 16.14 -1.67
CA GLY A 20 9.10 16.22 -1.84
C GLY A 20 9.56 17.53 -2.50
N GLY A 21 8.71 18.13 -3.34
CA GLY A 21 8.92 19.45 -3.92
C GLY A 21 8.16 20.59 -3.24
N ALA A 22 7.35 20.32 -2.21
CA ALA A 22 6.41 21.30 -1.66
C ALA A 22 7.10 22.56 -1.13
N LYS A 23 8.31 22.45 -0.59
CA LYS A 23 9.10 23.59 -0.05
C LYS A 23 9.59 24.57 -1.12
N LEU A 24 9.47 24.24 -2.40
CA LEU A 24 9.91 25.10 -3.51
C LEU A 24 8.85 26.11 -3.96
N TRP A 25 7.59 25.90 -3.58
CA TRP A 25 6.45 26.67 -4.11
C TRP A 25 6.04 27.87 -3.26
N PRO A 26 6.06 27.82 -1.91
CA PRO A 26 5.65 28.95 -1.09
C PRO A 26 6.53 30.19 -1.30
N GLU A 27 5.86 31.33 -1.46
CA GLU A 27 6.43 32.67 -1.45
C GLU A 27 5.71 33.56 -0.42
N ALA A 28 6.09 34.83 -0.33
CA ALA A 28 5.50 35.73 0.66
C ALA A 28 3.99 35.90 0.41
N GLY A 29 3.17 35.44 1.36
CA GLY A 29 1.72 35.49 1.28
C GLY A 29 1.05 34.25 0.69
N THR A 30 1.81 33.22 0.30
CA THR A 30 1.25 31.90 0.00
C THR A 30 0.65 31.29 1.26
N GLN A 31 -0.53 30.67 1.13
CA GLN A 31 -1.13 29.87 2.20
C GLN A 31 -1.03 28.38 1.87
N THR A 32 -0.35 27.63 2.72
CA THR A 32 -0.23 26.18 2.62
C THR A 32 -1.34 25.51 3.43
N ILE A 33 -2.14 24.67 2.78
CA ILE A 33 -3.33 24.02 3.35
C ILE A 33 -3.09 22.52 3.38
N ALA A 34 -3.38 21.87 4.50
CA ALA A 34 -3.29 20.42 4.64
C ALA A 34 -4.37 19.87 5.56
N HIS A 35 -4.52 18.54 5.57
CA HIS A 35 -5.32 17.87 6.57
C HIS A 35 -4.70 17.99 7.97
N ARG A 36 -5.51 18.01 9.03
CA ARG A 36 -5.02 18.09 10.42
C ARG A 36 -4.05 16.95 10.79
N GLN A 37 -4.30 15.74 10.28
CA GLN A 37 -3.44 14.57 10.52
C GLN A 37 -2.08 14.67 9.82
N PHE A 38 -1.90 15.60 8.87
CA PHE A 38 -0.62 15.80 8.17
C PHE A 38 0.54 16.01 9.16
N VAL A 39 0.28 16.69 10.28
CA VAL A 39 1.29 16.92 11.33
C VAL A 39 1.80 15.61 11.92
N GLU A 40 0.89 14.68 12.24
CA GLU A 40 1.28 13.39 12.81
C GLU A 40 1.90 12.47 11.75
N GLU A 41 1.36 12.46 10.53
CA GLU A 41 1.92 11.67 9.43
C GLU A 41 3.35 12.13 9.09
N GLN A 42 3.56 13.45 8.95
CA GLN A 42 4.90 14.02 8.80
C GLN A 42 5.84 13.65 9.94
N ARG A 43 5.36 13.67 11.19
CA ARG A 43 6.18 13.35 12.35
C ARG A 43 6.75 11.94 12.26
N TYR A 44 5.89 10.90 12.13
CA TYR A 44 6.38 9.52 12.17
C TYR A 44 7.05 9.08 10.87
N LEU A 45 6.58 9.56 9.70
CA LEU A 45 7.22 9.23 8.43
C LEU A 45 8.63 9.83 8.37
N THR A 46 8.85 11.01 8.98
CA THR A 46 10.20 11.58 9.14
C THR A 46 11.03 10.80 10.14
N GLU A 47 10.46 10.43 11.30
CA GLU A 47 11.16 9.65 12.35
C GLU A 47 11.62 8.28 11.84
N LEU A 48 10.83 7.64 10.99
CA LEU A 48 11.09 6.32 10.43
C LEU A 48 11.66 6.36 9.00
N GLU A 49 12.09 7.52 8.51
CA GLU A 49 12.56 7.67 7.12
C GLU A 49 13.67 6.67 6.74
N PRO A 50 14.74 6.47 7.55
CA PRO A 50 15.77 5.47 7.21
C PRO A 50 15.22 4.04 7.12
N TYR A 51 14.24 3.71 7.96
CA TYR A 51 13.61 2.40 7.98
C TYR A 51 12.71 2.18 6.74
N PHE A 52 11.87 3.17 6.42
CA PHE A 52 10.99 3.09 5.25
C PHE A 52 11.74 3.22 3.93
N TRP A 53 12.88 3.93 3.88
CA TRP A 53 13.69 4.07 2.67
C TRP A 53 14.14 2.70 2.11
N GLY A 54 14.67 1.83 2.97
CA GLY A 54 15.11 0.48 2.56
C GLY A 54 13.95 -0.40 2.09
N ARG A 55 12.79 -0.31 2.76
CA ARG A 55 11.58 -1.04 2.36
C ARG A 55 11.06 -0.54 1.01
N ASN A 56 10.96 0.77 0.84
CA ASN A 56 10.56 1.40 -0.41
C ASN A 56 11.49 1.03 -1.55
N ARG A 57 12.81 1.04 -1.36
CA ARG A 57 13.78 0.60 -2.38
C ARG A 57 13.60 -0.84 -2.82
N THR A 58 13.10 -1.72 -1.95
CA THR A 58 12.82 -3.11 -2.32
C THR A 58 11.60 -3.19 -3.25
N LEU A 59 10.61 -2.31 -3.04
CA LEU A 59 9.39 -2.25 -3.83
C LEU A 59 9.51 -1.30 -5.04
N PHE A 60 10.49 -0.40 -5.04
CA PHE A 60 10.70 0.63 -6.06
C PHE A 60 12.21 0.71 -6.37
N PRO A 61 12.76 -0.25 -7.11
CA PRO A 61 14.22 -0.39 -7.31
C PRO A 61 14.86 0.78 -8.08
N TRP A 62 14.06 1.62 -8.74
CA TRP A 62 14.50 2.85 -9.40
C TRP A 62 14.72 4.03 -8.44
N MET A 63 14.35 3.90 -7.17
CA MET A 63 14.64 4.93 -6.18
C MET A 63 16.16 5.13 -5.98
N PRO A 64 16.63 6.35 -5.67
CA PRO A 64 18.04 6.62 -5.36
C PRO A 64 18.57 5.83 -4.15
N GLU A 65 19.90 5.68 -4.03
CA GLU A 65 20.54 4.93 -2.90
C GLU A 65 20.22 5.52 -1.55
N GLY A 66 20.26 6.83 -1.44
CA GLY A 66 19.85 7.57 -0.26
C GLY A 66 18.90 8.71 -0.62
N PRO A 67 18.32 9.34 0.41
CA PRO A 67 17.50 10.53 0.24
C PRO A 67 18.26 11.69 -0.41
N SER A 68 17.50 12.68 -0.90
CA SER A 68 18.08 13.85 -1.54
C SER A 68 19.01 14.61 -0.58
N ASN A 69 20.17 15.06 -1.08
CA ASN A 69 21.06 15.96 -0.34
C ASN A 69 20.70 17.44 -0.54
N ILE A 70 19.66 17.74 -1.33
CA ILE A 70 19.19 19.11 -1.56
C ILE A 70 18.18 19.46 -0.44
N PRO A 71 18.44 20.44 0.44
CA PRO A 71 17.60 20.69 1.63
C PRO A 71 16.11 20.92 1.34
N LEU A 72 15.80 21.59 0.23
CA LEU A 72 14.42 21.85 -0.20
C LEU A 72 13.72 20.63 -0.81
N LEU A 73 14.47 19.57 -1.14
CA LEU A 73 13.96 18.30 -1.66
C LEU A 73 14.08 17.14 -0.67
N GLN A 74 14.63 17.39 0.53
CA GLN A 74 14.60 16.43 1.62
C GLN A 74 13.17 16.19 2.08
N TYR A 75 12.84 14.94 2.37
CA TYR A 75 11.54 14.60 2.93
C TYR A 75 11.35 15.29 4.29
N GLY A 76 10.12 15.69 4.59
CA GLY A 76 9.78 16.35 5.84
C GLY A 76 10.05 17.86 5.86
N GLY A 77 9.69 18.48 7.00
CA GLY A 77 9.88 19.90 7.25
C GLY A 77 8.89 20.81 6.52
N VAL A 78 7.80 20.26 5.99
CA VAL A 78 6.68 21.04 5.43
C VAL A 78 5.78 21.48 6.58
N GLN A 79 5.50 22.78 6.67
CA GLN A 79 4.68 23.36 7.73
C GLN A 79 3.43 24.00 7.10
N PRO A 80 2.25 23.36 7.22
CA PRO A 80 1.00 23.96 6.74
C PRO A 80 0.63 25.20 7.56
N ASP A 81 0.12 26.23 6.89
CA ASP A 81 -0.41 27.44 7.52
C ASP A 81 -1.85 27.23 8.02
N LEU A 82 -2.61 26.35 7.35
CA LEU A 82 -3.99 26.01 7.66
C LEU A 82 -4.19 24.50 7.68
N LEU A 83 -4.82 24.02 8.76
CA LEU A 83 -5.14 22.61 8.96
C LEU A 83 -6.66 22.41 8.92
N VAL A 84 -7.14 21.64 7.95
CA VAL A 84 -8.55 21.27 7.81
C VAL A 84 -8.82 19.99 8.62
N ALA A 85 -9.84 19.99 9.47
CA ALA A 85 -10.20 18.81 10.25
C ALA A 85 -10.96 17.80 9.38
N GLU A 86 -10.88 16.52 9.76
CA GLU A 86 -11.71 15.48 9.14
C GLU A 86 -13.20 15.86 9.24
N GLY A 87 -13.90 15.84 8.10
CA GLY A 87 -15.29 16.29 8.01
C GLY A 87 -15.46 17.75 7.52
N ASP A 88 -14.43 18.58 7.67
CA ASP A 88 -14.47 20.00 7.33
C ASP A 88 -13.92 20.29 5.92
N SER A 89 -14.14 21.52 5.46
CA SER A 89 -13.61 22.04 4.21
C SER A 89 -13.17 23.49 4.34
N TYR A 90 -12.24 23.92 3.50
CA TYR A 90 -11.81 25.30 3.37
C TYR A 90 -12.00 25.80 1.93
N ALA A 91 -12.91 26.77 1.76
CA ALA A 91 -13.20 27.37 0.47
C ALA A 91 -12.37 28.64 0.24
N PHE A 92 -11.88 28.83 -0.97
CA PHE A 92 -11.16 30.02 -1.40
C PHE A 92 -11.34 30.26 -2.90
N THR A 93 -11.03 31.47 -3.36
CA THR A 93 -11.19 31.87 -4.77
C THR A 93 -9.86 32.38 -5.32
N VAL A 94 -9.53 31.96 -6.55
CA VAL A 94 -8.39 32.50 -7.32
C VAL A 94 -8.92 32.97 -8.67
N GLY A 95 -8.89 34.29 -8.90
CA GLY A 95 -9.60 34.88 -10.04
C GLY A 95 -11.11 34.70 -9.87
N ASP A 96 -11.75 34.08 -10.86
CA ASP A 96 -13.19 33.79 -10.86
C ASP A 96 -13.49 32.31 -10.53
N VAL A 97 -12.48 31.51 -10.18
CA VAL A 97 -12.62 30.08 -9.89
C VAL A 97 -12.68 29.85 -8.38
N GLU A 98 -13.73 29.15 -7.95
CA GLU A 98 -13.91 28.68 -6.57
C GLU A 98 -13.23 27.32 -6.39
N PHE A 99 -12.50 27.19 -5.29
CA PHE A 99 -11.85 25.95 -4.85
C PHE A 99 -12.30 25.61 -3.45
N VAL A 100 -12.56 24.33 -3.19
CA VAL A 100 -12.93 23.81 -1.87
C VAL A 100 -11.95 22.69 -1.52
N ALA A 101 -11.01 22.97 -0.61
CA ALA A 101 -10.10 21.98 -0.07
C ALA A 101 -10.82 21.18 1.02
N MET A 102 -11.07 19.90 0.79
CA MET A 102 -11.86 19.04 1.66
C MET A 102 -10.98 17.97 2.31
N ALA A 103 -11.11 17.83 3.62
CA ALA A 103 -10.50 16.74 4.37
C ALA A 103 -11.26 15.43 4.16
N ALA A 104 -10.56 14.40 3.70
CA ALA A 104 -11.14 13.11 3.34
C ALA A 104 -10.22 11.95 3.74
N ALA A 105 -10.21 11.59 5.03
CA ALA A 105 -9.39 10.51 5.54
C ALA A 105 -9.73 9.13 4.93
N GLY A 106 -8.76 8.23 4.99
CA GLY A 106 -8.92 6.83 4.60
C GLY A 106 -8.17 6.48 3.32
N ALA A 107 -8.13 5.18 3.03
CA ALA A 107 -7.27 4.57 2.01
C ALA A 107 -5.82 5.04 2.13
N GLU A 108 -5.40 5.99 1.30
CA GLU A 108 -4.00 6.30 1.06
C GLU A 108 -3.22 6.78 2.28
N GLY A 109 -3.90 7.44 3.22
CA GLY A 109 -3.34 8.03 4.42
C GLY A 109 -4.46 8.60 5.31
N ALA A 110 -4.14 8.87 6.57
CA ALA A 110 -5.07 9.54 7.47
C ALA A 110 -5.19 11.05 7.19
N ASP A 111 -4.32 11.60 6.36
CA ASP A 111 -4.17 13.02 6.06
C ASP A 111 -4.54 13.42 4.63
N ASN A 112 -5.37 12.60 3.98
CA ASN A 112 -5.86 12.87 2.65
C ASN A 112 -6.72 14.15 2.58
N MET A 113 -6.44 14.93 1.54
CA MET A 113 -7.15 16.10 1.09
C MET A 113 -7.54 15.92 -0.38
N VAL A 114 -8.74 16.34 -0.72
CA VAL A 114 -9.17 16.51 -2.12
C VAL A 114 -9.50 17.97 -2.38
N LEU A 115 -9.34 18.41 -3.63
CA LEU A 115 -9.64 19.78 -4.05
C LEU A 115 -10.81 19.76 -5.04
N TRP A 116 -11.93 20.30 -4.61
CA TRP A 116 -13.18 20.36 -5.38
C TRP A 116 -13.37 21.71 -6.04
N LEU A 117 -13.70 21.71 -7.33
CA LEU A 117 -14.04 22.89 -8.12
C LEU A 117 -15.54 22.81 -8.47
N PRO A 118 -16.44 23.44 -7.70
CA PRO A 118 -17.88 23.28 -7.86
C PRO A 118 -18.42 23.79 -9.20
N GLY A 119 -17.87 24.89 -9.73
CA GLY A 119 -18.32 25.48 -10.99
C GLY A 119 -18.00 24.59 -12.19
N GLU A 120 -16.83 23.97 -12.18
CA GLU A 120 -16.30 23.11 -13.24
C GLU A 120 -16.69 21.64 -13.04
N ARG A 121 -17.16 21.29 -11.84
CA ARG A 121 -17.48 19.92 -11.42
C ARG A 121 -16.27 18.97 -11.49
N VAL A 122 -15.08 19.50 -11.16
CA VAL A 122 -13.81 18.76 -11.21
C VAL A 122 -13.31 18.49 -9.79
N LEU A 123 -12.95 17.24 -9.51
CA LEU A 123 -12.32 16.82 -8.25
C LEU A 123 -10.87 16.40 -8.49
N LEU A 124 -9.92 17.15 -7.93
CA LEU A 124 -8.52 16.71 -7.86
C LEU A 124 -8.35 15.89 -6.58
N THR A 125 -7.92 14.64 -6.72
CA THR A 125 -8.07 13.66 -5.62
C THR A 125 -6.78 13.35 -4.88
N GLY A 126 -5.64 13.88 -5.34
CA GLY A 126 -4.37 13.30 -4.92
C GLY A 126 -4.36 11.80 -5.23
N ASP A 127 -4.00 11.02 -4.21
CA ASP A 127 -4.07 9.56 -4.23
C ASP A 127 -5.21 9.02 -3.34
N PHE A 128 -6.25 9.80 -3.07
CA PHE A 128 -7.41 9.33 -2.28
C PHE A 128 -8.06 8.07 -2.86
N PHE A 129 -8.14 7.95 -4.20
CA PHE A 129 -8.54 6.72 -4.90
C PHE A 129 -7.34 5.81 -5.25
N GLY A 130 -6.13 6.27 -4.94
CA GLY A 130 -4.82 5.81 -5.39
C GLY A 130 -4.47 6.27 -6.81
N PRO A 131 -3.43 5.71 -7.46
CA PRO A 131 -2.86 6.25 -8.71
C PRO A 131 -3.77 6.22 -9.95
N GLN A 132 -4.83 5.41 -9.94
CA GLN A 132 -5.82 5.33 -11.02
C GLN A 132 -7.22 5.28 -10.44
N PHE A 133 -8.20 5.67 -11.25
CA PHE A 133 -9.60 5.66 -10.88
C PHE A 133 -10.45 4.94 -11.97
N PRO A 134 -11.35 4.03 -11.60
CA PRO A 134 -11.50 3.40 -10.28
C PRO A 134 -10.52 2.23 -10.08
N GLN A 135 -10.20 1.92 -8.83
CA GLN A 135 -9.44 0.72 -8.46
C GLN A 135 -9.76 0.29 -7.03
N PHE A 136 -9.37 -0.93 -6.67
CA PHE A 136 -9.42 -1.33 -5.28
C PHE A 136 -8.34 -0.56 -4.49
N PRO A 137 -8.72 0.18 -3.45
CA PRO A 137 -7.81 1.08 -2.76
C PRO A 137 -6.79 0.30 -1.94
N ASN A 138 -5.63 0.90 -1.73
CA ASN A 138 -4.76 0.47 -0.65
C ASN A 138 -5.44 0.82 0.69
N VAL A 139 -6.21 -0.10 1.27
CA VAL A 139 -6.53 -0.08 2.73
C VAL A 139 -5.41 -0.76 3.55
N PHE A 140 -4.32 -1.10 2.86
CA PHE A 140 -3.05 -1.63 3.35
C PHE A 140 -1.96 -1.21 2.37
N THR A 141 -0.71 -1.09 2.82
CA THR A 141 0.42 -0.94 1.91
C THR A 141 1.60 -1.82 2.33
N MET A 142 2.18 -2.57 1.38
CA MET A 142 3.33 -3.45 1.63
C MET A 142 4.57 -2.69 2.11
N ARG A 143 4.70 -1.41 1.73
CA ARG A 143 5.85 -0.60 2.15
C ARG A 143 5.90 -0.34 3.65
N GLY A 144 4.78 -0.52 4.34
CA GLY A 144 4.63 -0.37 5.77
C GLY A 144 4.25 1.06 6.15
N GLU A 145 3.06 1.21 6.70
CA GLU A 145 2.53 2.44 7.29
C GLU A 145 1.58 2.08 8.42
N LYS A 146 1.04 3.09 9.09
CA LYS A 146 -0.06 2.89 10.03
C LYS A 146 -1.25 2.24 9.33
N VAL A 147 -1.97 1.41 10.09
CA VAL A 147 -3.16 0.72 9.60
C VAL A 147 -4.19 1.74 9.14
N ARG A 148 -4.70 1.56 7.93
CA ARG A 148 -5.69 2.43 7.31
C ARG A 148 -7.07 1.96 7.73
N LYS A 149 -7.97 2.92 7.96
CA LYS A 149 -9.25 2.63 8.57
C LYS A 149 -10.34 2.52 7.48
N PRO A 150 -10.88 1.32 7.22
CA PRO A 150 -11.74 1.08 6.07
C PRO A 150 -13.08 1.82 6.17
N MET A 151 -13.65 1.93 7.36
CA MET A 151 -14.97 2.55 7.54
C MET A 151 -14.93 4.07 7.44
N GLU A 152 -13.85 4.70 7.90
CA GLU A 152 -13.60 6.12 7.68
C GLU A 152 -13.43 6.42 6.18
N TYR A 153 -12.78 5.51 5.43
CA TYR A 153 -12.71 5.65 3.97
C TYR A 153 -14.09 5.57 3.30
N VAL A 154 -14.94 4.62 3.73
CA VAL A 154 -16.34 4.52 3.27
C VAL A 154 -17.11 5.83 3.52
N GLN A 155 -16.96 6.42 4.71
CA GLN A 155 -17.60 7.70 5.06
C GLN A 155 -17.09 8.87 4.21
N SER A 156 -15.79 8.88 3.88
CA SER A 156 -15.22 9.84 2.94
C SER A 156 -15.80 9.68 1.53
N LEU A 157 -15.94 8.44 1.05
CA LEU A 157 -16.56 8.16 -0.24
C LEU A 157 -18.02 8.62 -0.30
N ASP A 158 -18.81 8.38 0.76
CA ASP A 158 -20.20 8.84 0.83
C ASP A 158 -20.30 10.37 0.76
N ARG A 159 -19.37 11.11 1.38
CA ARG A 159 -19.31 12.58 1.26
C ARG A 159 -18.99 13.04 -0.16
N LEU A 160 -18.09 12.34 -0.87
CA LEU A 160 -17.79 12.66 -2.27
C LEU A 160 -18.94 12.29 -3.21
N LEU A 161 -19.68 11.21 -2.93
CA LEU A 161 -20.89 10.83 -3.69
C LEU A 161 -22.02 11.85 -3.58
N ALA A 162 -22.04 12.66 -2.51
CA ALA A 162 -22.99 13.76 -2.35
C ALA A 162 -22.66 14.96 -3.26
N LEU A 163 -21.46 15.01 -3.85
CA LEU A 163 -21.07 16.00 -4.84
C LEU A 163 -21.56 15.56 -6.23
N GLU A 164 -21.71 16.54 -7.12
CA GLU A 164 -22.06 16.31 -8.51
C GLU A 164 -20.78 16.36 -9.38
N ILE A 165 -19.88 15.40 -9.17
CA ILE A 165 -18.57 15.34 -9.83
C ILE A 165 -18.73 14.84 -11.27
N ASP A 166 -18.26 15.62 -12.24
CA ASP A 166 -18.18 15.20 -13.65
C ASP A 166 -16.80 14.63 -14.00
N THR A 167 -15.73 15.23 -13.47
CA THR A 167 -14.36 14.82 -13.78
C THR A 167 -13.55 14.55 -12.52
N VAL A 168 -12.89 13.40 -12.46
CA VAL A 168 -11.89 13.06 -11.44
C VAL A 168 -10.49 13.20 -12.05
N VAL A 169 -9.61 13.92 -11.37
CA VAL A 169 -8.20 14.13 -11.73
C VAL A 169 -7.32 13.60 -10.59
N PRO A 170 -6.75 12.38 -10.73
CA PRO A 170 -5.76 11.90 -9.77
C PRO A 170 -4.43 12.65 -9.91
N SER A 171 -3.55 12.53 -8.91
CA SER A 171 -2.17 13.05 -9.01
C SER A 171 -1.30 12.24 -9.98
N HIS A 172 -1.68 10.99 -10.24
CA HIS A 172 -1.02 10.11 -11.20
C HIS A 172 -1.95 9.78 -12.37
N LEU A 173 -1.36 9.24 -13.45
CA LEU A 173 -2.08 8.71 -14.61
C LEU A 173 -3.10 9.71 -15.21
N ASN A 174 -4.19 9.22 -15.82
CA ASN A 174 -5.10 10.02 -16.62
C ASN A 174 -6.40 10.39 -15.86
N PRO A 175 -7.00 11.57 -16.14
CA PRO A 175 -8.33 11.91 -15.66
C PRO A 175 -9.42 10.96 -16.17
N THR A 176 -10.53 10.87 -15.42
CA THR A 176 -11.77 10.18 -15.83
C THR A 176 -12.91 11.20 -15.90
N GLN A 177 -13.70 11.17 -16.97
CA GLN A 177 -14.76 12.15 -17.24
C GLN A 177 -16.12 11.47 -17.43
N GLY A 178 -17.18 12.22 -17.10
CA GLY A 178 -18.57 11.82 -17.20
C GLY A 178 -19.15 11.48 -15.84
N GLU A 179 -20.10 12.31 -15.38
CA GLU A 179 -20.75 12.17 -14.06
C GLU A 179 -21.25 10.76 -13.74
N ALA A 180 -21.89 10.09 -14.71
CA ALA A 180 -22.41 8.73 -14.50
C ALA A 180 -21.29 7.70 -14.26
N GLU A 181 -20.19 7.79 -15.02
CA GLU A 181 -19.02 6.91 -14.88
C GLU A 181 -18.31 7.18 -13.56
N VAL A 182 -18.08 8.46 -13.23
CA VAL A 182 -17.47 8.86 -11.96
C VAL A 182 -18.30 8.38 -10.78
N ARG A 183 -19.61 8.65 -10.77
CA ARG A 183 -20.50 8.19 -9.69
C ARG A 183 -20.50 6.67 -9.55
N ALA A 184 -20.54 5.94 -10.67
CA ALA A 184 -20.47 4.49 -10.67
C ALA A 184 -19.13 3.97 -10.13
N GLY A 185 -18.01 4.61 -10.52
CA GLY A 185 -16.67 4.29 -10.02
C GLY A 185 -16.54 4.49 -8.51
N ILE A 186 -16.93 5.65 -7.98
CA ILE A 186 -16.88 5.93 -6.53
C ILE A 186 -17.79 4.96 -5.76
N THR A 187 -18.99 4.69 -6.27
CA THR A 187 -19.93 3.75 -5.65
C THR A 187 -19.34 2.34 -5.60
N ARG A 188 -18.74 1.87 -6.70
CA ARG A 188 -18.11 0.54 -6.75
C ARG A 188 -16.94 0.42 -5.76
N ILE A 189 -16.09 1.44 -5.65
CA ILE A 189 -15.01 1.49 -4.65
C ILE A 189 -15.59 1.38 -3.25
N ARG A 190 -16.62 2.18 -2.94
CA ARG A 190 -17.26 2.20 -1.62
C ARG A 190 -17.85 0.85 -1.25
N ASP A 191 -18.63 0.26 -2.16
CA ASP A 191 -19.30 -1.01 -1.92
C ASP A 191 -18.30 -2.17 -1.86
N ALA A 192 -17.21 -2.15 -2.65
CA ALA A 192 -16.14 -3.13 -2.59
C ALA A 192 -15.41 -3.12 -1.23
N VAL A 193 -15.05 -1.93 -0.72
CA VAL A 193 -14.40 -1.80 0.59
C VAL A 193 -15.34 -2.26 1.71
N GLN A 194 -16.60 -1.83 1.67
CA GLN A 194 -17.63 -2.26 2.63
C GLN A 194 -17.82 -3.78 2.60
N TYR A 195 -17.91 -4.37 1.41
CA TYR A 195 -18.06 -5.82 1.24
C TYR A 195 -16.88 -6.58 1.86
N VAL A 196 -15.64 -6.23 1.52
CA VAL A 196 -14.44 -6.92 2.05
C VAL A 196 -14.37 -6.77 3.57
N HIS A 197 -14.69 -5.59 4.09
CA HIS A 197 -14.82 -5.36 5.52
C HIS A 197 -15.85 -6.29 6.17
N ASP A 198 -17.08 -6.30 5.65
CA ASP A 198 -18.18 -7.06 6.25
C ASP A 198 -17.96 -8.57 6.18
N GLN A 199 -17.40 -9.07 5.07
CA GLN A 199 -17.01 -10.48 4.94
C GLN A 199 -15.90 -10.84 5.93
N THR A 200 -14.92 -9.96 6.12
CA THR A 200 -13.84 -10.17 7.10
C THR A 200 -14.40 -10.23 8.51
N VAL A 201 -15.23 -9.28 8.91
CA VAL A 201 -15.87 -9.23 10.24
C VAL A 201 -16.80 -10.43 10.47
N ALA A 202 -17.57 -10.85 9.46
CA ALA A 202 -18.40 -12.04 9.54
C ALA A 202 -17.54 -13.30 9.76
N GLY A 203 -16.42 -13.41 9.05
CA GLY A 203 -15.45 -14.49 9.22
C GLY A 203 -14.81 -14.53 10.61
N MET A 204 -14.39 -13.37 11.13
CA MET A 204 -13.89 -13.23 12.50
C MET A 204 -14.92 -13.73 13.53
N ASN A 205 -16.17 -13.27 13.43
CA ASN A 205 -17.24 -13.68 14.34
C ASN A 205 -17.59 -15.17 14.23
N ALA A 206 -17.33 -15.79 13.08
CA ALA A 206 -17.48 -17.23 12.86
C ALA A 206 -16.27 -18.06 13.35
N GLY A 207 -15.24 -17.43 13.93
CA GLY A 207 -14.05 -18.11 14.46
C GLY A 207 -13.12 -18.64 13.36
N ARG A 208 -13.21 -18.10 12.15
CA ARG A 208 -12.37 -18.49 11.01
C ARG A 208 -11.02 -17.82 11.10
N SER A 209 -9.95 -18.50 10.71
CA SER A 209 -8.60 -17.90 10.70
C SER A 209 -8.47 -16.81 9.62
N VAL A 210 -7.56 -15.86 9.83
CA VAL A 210 -7.24 -14.82 8.84
C VAL A 210 -6.84 -15.43 7.48
N TYR A 211 -6.09 -16.54 7.49
CA TYR A 211 -5.61 -17.19 6.28
C TYR A 211 -6.74 -17.85 5.47
N GLU A 212 -7.73 -18.45 6.12
CA GLU A 212 -8.92 -18.96 5.44
C GLU A 212 -9.68 -17.82 4.75
N LEU A 213 -9.82 -16.68 5.43
CA LEU A 213 -10.51 -15.51 4.87
C LEU A 213 -9.75 -14.89 3.71
N MET A 214 -8.42 -14.82 3.78
CA MET A 214 -7.59 -14.36 2.66
C MET A 214 -7.76 -15.23 1.41
N CYS A 215 -7.99 -16.53 1.57
CA CYS A 215 -8.19 -17.45 0.45
C CYS A 215 -9.60 -17.38 -0.16
N GLU A 216 -10.62 -17.08 0.64
CA GLU A 216 -12.02 -17.22 0.21
C GLU A 216 -12.72 -15.90 -0.14
N ILE A 217 -12.30 -14.78 0.47
CA ILE A 217 -12.92 -13.49 0.19
C ILE A 217 -12.39 -12.95 -1.13
N SER A 218 -13.27 -12.91 -2.13
CA SER A 218 -13.05 -12.25 -3.42
C SER A 218 -14.19 -11.28 -3.72
N LEU A 219 -13.91 -10.24 -4.51
CA LEU A 219 -14.95 -9.34 -4.98
C LEU A 219 -15.91 -10.08 -5.92
N PRO A 220 -17.23 -9.96 -5.74
CA PRO A 220 -18.19 -10.47 -6.71
C PRO A 220 -18.13 -9.64 -8.01
N PRO A 221 -18.58 -10.16 -9.17
CA PRO A 221 -18.41 -9.52 -10.48
C PRO A 221 -18.91 -8.06 -10.56
N GLU A 222 -19.97 -7.72 -9.84
CA GLU A 222 -20.53 -6.36 -9.78
C GLU A 222 -19.66 -5.35 -9.02
N LEU A 223 -18.75 -5.84 -8.16
CA LEU A 223 -17.79 -5.06 -7.39
C LEU A 223 -16.37 -5.16 -7.94
N ASP A 224 -16.18 -5.77 -9.12
CA ASP A 224 -14.86 -5.99 -9.68
C ASP A 224 -14.12 -4.66 -9.91
N LEU A 225 -12.87 -4.63 -9.44
CA LEU A 225 -12.01 -3.47 -9.47
C LEU A 225 -10.58 -3.91 -9.79
N PRO A 226 -9.83 -3.12 -10.57
CA PRO A 226 -8.40 -3.35 -10.73
C PRO A 226 -7.68 -3.42 -9.38
N GLN A 227 -6.80 -4.42 -9.23
CA GLN A 227 -6.05 -4.71 -8.01
C GLN A 227 -4.53 -4.57 -8.22
N ASN A 228 -4.11 -3.74 -9.18
CA ASN A 228 -2.70 -3.51 -9.47
C ASN A 228 -1.99 -2.71 -8.35
N HIS A 229 -2.75 -1.94 -7.55
CA HIS A 229 -2.22 -1.19 -6.43
C HIS A 229 -2.66 -1.81 -5.08
N GLY A 230 -3.96 -1.70 -4.75
CA GLY A 230 -4.57 -2.44 -3.64
C GLY A 230 -4.91 -3.88 -4.00
N LYS A 231 -4.90 -4.78 -3.01
CA LYS A 231 -5.22 -6.20 -3.19
C LYS A 231 -6.18 -6.69 -2.11
N VAL A 232 -7.19 -7.45 -2.50
CA VAL A 232 -8.31 -7.84 -1.63
C VAL A 232 -7.87 -8.76 -0.50
N ASP A 233 -7.10 -9.80 -0.81
CA ASP A 233 -6.57 -10.74 0.19
C ASP A 233 -5.69 -10.03 1.24
N TRP A 234 -4.88 -9.05 0.83
CA TRP A 234 -4.10 -8.24 1.75
C TRP A 234 -4.96 -7.28 2.57
N ALA A 235 -6.02 -6.74 1.98
CA ALA A 235 -6.99 -5.92 2.70
C ALA A 235 -7.72 -6.73 3.78
N VAL A 236 -8.11 -7.98 3.50
CA VAL A 236 -8.68 -8.89 4.52
C VAL A 236 -7.76 -9.00 5.73
N LYS A 237 -6.47 -9.27 5.50
CA LYS A 237 -5.48 -9.34 6.58
C LYS A 237 -5.34 -8.02 7.33
N SER A 238 -5.27 -6.91 6.63
CA SER A 238 -5.13 -5.59 7.25
C SER A 238 -6.37 -5.18 8.06
N ILE A 239 -7.57 -5.54 7.60
CA ILE A 239 -8.83 -5.30 8.33
C ILE A 239 -8.89 -6.19 9.57
N TRP A 240 -8.43 -7.44 9.47
CA TRP A 240 -8.28 -8.32 10.63
C TRP A 240 -7.35 -7.70 11.68
N GLU A 241 -6.14 -7.31 11.28
CA GLU A 241 -5.14 -6.70 12.17
C GLU A 241 -5.58 -5.32 12.69
N TYR A 242 -6.40 -4.57 11.94
CA TYR A 242 -7.03 -3.34 12.43
C TYR A 242 -7.87 -3.57 13.69
N TYR A 243 -8.64 -4.67 13.73
CA TYR A 243 -9.52 -4.98 14.85
C TYR A 243 -8.89 -5.85 15.94
N ALA A 244 -8.01 -6.78 15.57
CA ALA A 244 -7.45 -7.79 16.48
C ALA A 244 -5.95 -7.63 16.75
N THR A 245 -5.26 -6.72 16.04
CA THR A 245 -3.83 -6.46 16.17
C THR A 245 -2.96 -7.71 15.91
N TRP A 246 -1.79 -7.79 16.53
CA TRP A 246 -0.74 -8.77 16.26
C TRP A 246 -0.91 -10.12 16.96
N PHE A 247 -1.77 -10.21 17.98
CA PHE A 247 -1.94 -11.42 18.78
C PHE A 247 -3.15 -12.22 18.30
N HIS A 248 -2.91 -13.34 17.62
CA HIS A 248 -3.94 -14.08 16.89
C HIS A 248 -4.68 -15.12 17.73
N PHE A 249 -4.22 -15.40 18.95
CA PHE A 249 -4.75 -16.46 19.83
C PHE A 249 -4.57 -17.89 19.26
N ASP A 250 -3.61 -18.06 18.34
CA ASP A 250 -3.33 -19.34 17.69
C ASP A 250 -2.30 -20.16 18.47
N SER A 251 -1.34 -19.50 19.14
CA SER A 251 -0.24 -20.18 19.82
C SER A 251 0.31 -19.41 21.02
N THR A 252 0.70 -20.15 22.06
CA THR A 252 1.46 -19.60 23.21
C THR A 252 2.77 -18.92 22.78
N THR A 253 3.38 -19.34 21.67
CA THR A 253 4.64 -18.77 21.19
C THR A 253 4.53 -17.31 20.77
N GLU A 254 3.32 -16.84 20.42
CA GLU A 254 3.07 -15.45 20.05
C GLU A 254 3.37 -14.47 21.20
N LEU A 255 3.33 -14.92 22.46
CA LEU A 255 3.63 -14.11 23.64
C LEU A 255 5.13 -13.79 23.81
N TYR A 256 5.99 -14.49 23.09
CA TYR A 256 7.42 -14.49 23.35
C TYR A 256 8.22 -14.02 22.12
N PRO A 257 9.40 -13.40 22.31
CA PRO A 257 10.19 -12.84 21.22
C PRO A 257 10.95 -13.89 20.39
N VAL A 258 10.67 -15.18 20.57
CA VAL A 258 11.34 -16.29 19.86
C VAL A 258 10.49 -16.66 18.64
N PRO A 259 10.91 -16.30 17.41
CA PRO A 259 10.14 -16.61 16.21
C PRO A 259 10.27 -18.09 15.82
N ALA A 260 9.31 -18.62 15.06
CA ALA A 260 9.38 -20.00 14.54
C ALA A 260 10.67 -20.29 13.77
N ARG A 261 11.22 -19.29 13.06
CA ARG A 261 12.49 -19.42 12.31
C ARG A 261 13.72 -19.69 13.17
N ASP A 262 13.64 -19.50 14.49
CA ASP A 262 14.75 -19.75 15.41
C ASP A 262 15.15 -21.23 15.45
N VAL A 263 14.19 -22.14 15.22
CA VAL A 263 14.43 -23.59 15.17
C VAL A 263 14.64 -24.14 13.75
N TYR A 264 14.65 -23.29 12.72
CA TYR A 264 14.71 -23.76 11.33
C TYR A 264 16.02 -24.49 11.03
N ALA A 265 17.16 -24.01 11.55
CA ALA A 265 18.44 -24.69 11.38
C ALA A 265 18.45 -26.08 12.04
N ASP A 266 17.88 -26.22 13.25
CA ASP A 266 17.77 -27.50 13.95
C ASP A 266 16.89 -28.50 13.17
N LEU A 267 15.75 -28.03 12.65
CA LEU A 267 14.86 -28.83 11.80
C LEU A 267 15.55 -29.22 10.48
N GLY A 268 16.32 -28.30 9.90
CA GLY A 268 17.13 -28.52 8.70
C GLY A 268 18.15 -29.65 8.90
N ALA A 269 18.93 -29.55 9.98
CA ALA A 269 19.94 -30.55 10.35
C ALA A 269 19.32 -31.92 10.66
N LEU A 270 18.15 -31.95 11.32
CA LEU A 270 17.44 -33.19 11.65
C LEU A 270 16.85 -33.88 10.42
N ALA A 271 16.17 -33.12 9.55
CA ALA A 271 15.49 -33.67 8.37
C ALA A 271 16.48 -34.05 7.25
N GLY A 272 17.56 -33.29 7.11
CA GLY A 272 18.56 -33.47 6.07
C GLY A 272 18.13 -32.86 4.72
N GLU A 273 19.14 -32.44 3.96
CA GLU A 273 18.95 -31.70 2.70
C GLU A 273 18.18 -32.47 1.63
N GLU A 274 18.46 -33.75 1.44
CA GLU A 274 17.80 -34.57 0.41
C GLU A 274 16.28 -34.67 0.63
N ALA A 275 15.86 -34.89 1.88
CA ALA A 275 14.45 -35.00 2.22
C ALA A 275 13.72 -33.66 2.05
N LEU A 276 14.33 -32.55 2.50
CA LEU A 276 13.76 -31.22 2.36
C LEU A 276 13.67 -30.77 0.89
N LEU A 277 14.69 -31.06 0.07
CA LEU A 277 14.63 -30.77 -1.37
C LEU A 277 13.55 -31.61 -2.06
N THR A 278 13.43 -32.89 -1.72
CA THR A 278 12.39 -33.77 -2.28
C THR A 278 11.00 -33.25 -1.92
N LEU A 279 10.78 -32.85 -0.67
CA LEU A 279 9.51 -32.28 -0.23
C LEU A 279 9.21 -30.93 -0.92
N ALA A 280 10.20 -30.05 -1.01
CA ALA A 280 10.05 -28.77 -1.69
C ALA A 280 9.72 -28.97 -3.18
N GLN A 281 10.37 -29.93 -3.84
CA GLN A 281 10.09 -30.27 -5.23
C GLN A 281 8.68 -30.82 -5.41
N GLY A 282 8.22 -31.69 -4.51
CA GLY A 282 6.83 -32.18 -4.53
C GLY A 282 5.81 -31.03 -4.46
N TYR A 283 6.05 -30.02 -3.61
CA TYR A 283 5.19 -28.83 -3.59
C TYR A 283 5.27 -28.00 -4.87
N LEU A 284 6.41 -27.93 -5.53
CA LEU A 284 6.53 -27.24 -6.83
C LEU A 284 5.79 -27.98 -7.94
N ASP A 285 5.90 -29.31 -7.97
CA ASP A 285 5.21 -30.17 -8.94
C ASP A 285 3.68 -30.06 -8.79
N ASP A 286 3.20 -29.87 -7.56
CA ASP A 286 1.78 -29.63 -7.24
C ASP A 286 1.34 -28.16 -7.37
N ALA A 287 2.19 -27.28 -7.94
CA ALA A 287 1.95 -25.84 -8.08
C ALA A 287 1.64 -25.11 -6.74
N GLN A 288 2.31 -25.49 -5.66
CA GLN A 288 2.22 -24.91 -4.30
C GLN A 288 3.52 -24.17 -3.90
N PRO A 289 3.93 -23.11 -4.64
CA PRO A 289 5.24 -22.49 -4.46
C PRO A 289 5.46 -21.85 -3.08
N VAL A 290 4.41 -21.36 -2.41
CA VAL A 290 4.54 -20.80 -1.04
C VAL A 290 4.90 -21.88 -0.02
N LYS A 291 4.33 -23.09 -0.13
CA LYS A 291 4.71 -24.21 0.73
C LYS A 291 6.14 -24.68 0.44
N ALA A 292 6.53 -24.71 -0.84
CA ALA A 292 7.91 -24.99 -1.21
C ALA A 292 8.86 -23.97 -0.55
N LEU A 293 8.54 -22.67 -0.56
CA LEU A 293 9.35 -21.64 0.09
C LEU A 293 9.50 -21.87 1.59
N HIS A 294 8.45 -22.26 2.33
CA HIS A 294 8.58 -22.59 3.75
C HIS A 294 9.60 -23.71 4.02
N VAL A 295 9.57 -24.77 3.22
CA VAL A 295 10.54 -25.89 3.33
C VAL A 295 11.95 -25.43 2.98
N LEU A 296 12.08 -24.60 1.94
CA LEU A 296 13.37 -24.07 1.50
C LEU A 296 13.97 -23.07 2.49
N GLU A 297 13.16 -22.31 3.22
CA GLU A 297 13.62 -21.44 4.31
C GLU A 297 14.22 -22.26 5.47
N ILE A 298 13.61 -23.39 5.81
CA ILE A 298 14.17 -24.34 6.79
C ILE A 298 15.53 -24.85 6.32
N LEU A 299 15.61 -25.32 5.07
CA LEU A 299 16.85 -25.83 4.50
C LEU A 299 17.95 -24.75 4.41
N LEU A 300 17.60 -23.54 3.98
CA LEU A 300 18.56 -22.45 3.84
C LEU A 300 19.00 -21.85 5.18
N ALA A 301 18.27 -22.08 6.27
CA ALA A 301 18.73 -21.73 7.62
C ALA A 301 19.86 -22.65 8.10
N ASP A 302 19.78 -23.96 7.81
CA ASP A 302 20.85 -24.94 8.08
C ASP A 302 22.02 -24.82 7.08
N LYS A 303 21.69 -24.72 5.79
CA LYS A 303 22.65 -24.67 4.67
C LYS A 303 22.44 -23.46 3.78
N PRO A 304 22.91 -22.27 4.19
CA PRO A 304 22.70 -21.01 3.44
C PRO A 304 23.22 -21.02 2.01
N THR A 305 24.19 -21.88 1.71
CA THR A 305 24.87 -22.01 0.42
C THR A 305 24.44 -23.25 -0.39
N SER A 306 23.37 -23.95 0.02
CA SER A 306 22.85 -25.08 -0.77
C SER A 306 22.38 -24.62 -2.15
N MET A 307 23.13 -25.03 -3.17
CA MET A 307 22.83 -24.69 -4.56
C MET A 307 21.51 -25.33 -5.03
N GLY A 308 21.17 -26.52 -4.51
CA GLY A 308 19.88 -27.15 -4.79
C GLY A 308 18.73 -26.33 -4.24
N ALA A 309 18.84 -25.89 -2.98
CA ALA A 309 17.82 -25.08 -2.33
C ALA A 309 17.64 -23.71 -3.00
N LEU A 310 18.73 -23.05 -3.37
CA LEU A 310 18.68 -21.76 -4.05
C LEU A 310 18.04 -21.86 -5.46
N LYS A 311 18.32 -22.93 -6.22
CA LYS A 311 17.67 -23.17 -7.52
C LYS A 311 16.16 -23.46 -7.37
N ALA A 312 15.79 -24.26 -6.38
CA ALA A 312 14.38 -24.52 -6.08
C ALA A 312 13.66 -23.24 -5.61
N ARG A 313 14.34 -22.39 -4.81
CA ARG A 313 13.84 -21.08 -4.39
C ARG A 313 13.61 -20.14 -5.57
N GLU A 314 14.55 -20.06 -6.51
CA GLU A 314 14.38 -19.28 -7.74
C GLU A 314 13.17 -19.78 -8.56
N SER A 315 13.01 -21.10 -8.67
CA SER A 315 11.88 -21.72 -9.38
C SER A 315 10.54 -21.36 -8.72
N ALA A 316 10.45 -21.48 -7.39
CA ALA A 316 9.25 -21.12 -6.62
C ALA A 316 8.88 -19.63 -6.80
N LEU A 317 9.85 -18.73 -6.71
CA LEU A 317 9.65 -17.30 -6.87
C LEU A 317 9.26 -16.94 -8.32
N THR A 318 9.82 -17.63 -9.31
CA THR A 318 9.47 -17.44 -10.73
C THR A 318 8.02 -17.82 -10.99
N LEU A 319 7.56 -18.96 -10.46
CA LEU A 319 6.15 -19.37 -10.57
C LEU A 319 5.20 -18.35 -9.94
N LEU A 320 5.55 -17.81 -8.76
CA LEU A 320 4.79 -16.74 -8.12
C LEU A 320 4.77 -15.46 -8.97
N LEU A 321 5.89 -15.08 -9.57
CA LEU A 321 6.00 -13.89 -10.41
C LEU A 321 5.16 -14.03 -11.70
N GLU A 322 5.17 -15.21 -12.31
CA GLU A 322 4.34 -15.52 -13.47
C GLU A 322 2.84 -15.44 -13.11
N ALA A 323 2.45 -16.03 -11.97
CA ALA A 323 1.09 -15.94 -11.46
C ALA A 323 0.66 -14.49 -11.16
N ALA A 324 1.53 -13.70 -10.53
CA ALA A 324 1.27 -12.29 -10.23
C ALA A 324 1.05 -11.46 -11.51
N ARG A 325 1.85 -11.72 -12.56
CA ARG A 325 1.71 -11.06 -13.89
C ARG A 325 0.48 -11.52 -14.67
N ALA A 326 0.05 -12.77 -14.48
CA ALA A 326 -1.14 -13.30 -15.13
C ALA A 326 -2.44 -12.87 -14.44
N GLY A 327 -2.42 -12.73 -13.11
CA GLY A 327 -3.58 -12.39 -12.28
C GLY A 327 -3.80 -10.88 -12.11
N ALA A 328 -3.83 -10.42 -10.85
CA ALA A 328 -4.14 -9.03 -10.49
C ALA A 328 -3.13 -8.00 -11.01
N ARG A 329 -1.92 -8.43 -11.41
CA ARG A 329 -0.80 -7.56 -11.81
C ARG A 329 -0.49 -6.53 -10.74
N ASN A 330 -0.49 -6.97 -9.48
CA ASN A 330 -0.18 -6.10 -8.36
C ASN A 330 1.30 -5.69 -8.41
N ASP A 331 1.55 -4.39 -8.50
CA ASP A 331 2.88 -3.82 -8.67
C ASP A 331 3.79 -4.17 -7.48
N TYR A 332 3.28 -4.06 -6.25
CA TYR A 332 4.05 -4.40 -5.05
C TYR A 332 4.44 -5.88 -5.01
N GLU A 333 3.52 -6.77 -5.38
CA GLU A 333 3.78 -8.22 -5.46
C GLU A 333 4.86 -8.52 -6.49
N ILE A 334 4.72 -7.94 -7.70
CA ILE A 334 5.67 -8.12 -8.79
C ILE A 334 7.06 -7.63 -8.41
N TYR A 335 7.17 -6.42 -7.86
CA TYR A 335 8.46 -5.82 -7.50
C TYR A 335 9.13 -6.55 -6.34
N TRP A 336 8.36 -6.95 -5.33
CA TRP A 336 8.86 -7.79 -4.24
C TRP A 336 9.43 -9.11 -4.77
N LEU A 337 8.67 -9.84 -5.59
CA LEU A 337 9.10 -11.12 -6.14
C LEU A 337 10.35 -10.98 -7.01
N GLN A 338 10.42 -9.93 -7.84
CA GLN A 338 11.60 -9.63 -8.65
C GLN A 338 12.83 -9.40 -7.75
N ALA A 339 12.70 -8.59 -6.69
CA ALA A 339 13.79 -8.36 -5.75
C ALA A 339 14.26 -9.64 -5.04
N ARG A 340 13.34 -10.55 -4.69
CA ARG A 340 13.69 -11.86 -4.09
C ARG A 340 14.35 -12.81 -5.08
N ILE A 341 13.99 -12.75 -6.36
CA ILE A 341 14.66 -13.51 -7.43
C ILE A 341 16.09 -12.99 -7.61
N ASP A 342 16.27 -11.67 -7.68
CA ASP A 342 17.58 -11.06 -7.87
C ASP A 342 18.52 -11.36 -6.68
N ASP A 343 18.02 -11.29 -5.44
CA ASP A 343 18.71 -11.78 -4.23
C ASP A 343 19.15 -13.24 -4.35
N THR A 344 18.24 -14.11 -4.81
CA THR A 344 18.52 -15.54 -4.96
C THR A 344 19.61 -15.79 -6.01
N ARG A 345 19.58 -15.06 -7.13
CA ARG A 345 20.58 -15.14 -8.21
C ARG A 345 21.95 -14.64 -7.75
N LEU A 346 22.00 -13.57 -6.97
CA LEU A 346 23.26 -13.08 -6.38
C LEU A 346 23.90 -14.16 -5.49
N ARG A 347 23.10 -14.84 -4.66
CA ARG A 347 23.56 -15.96 -3.82
C ARG A 347 24.04 -17.15 -4.64
N LEU A 348 23.32 -17.52 -5.71
CA LEU A 348 23.74 -18.58 -6.64
C LEU A 348 25.09 -18.29 -7.30
N ASN A 349 25.41 -17.02 -7.54
CA ASN A 349 26.67 -16.58 -8.14
C ASN A 349 27.81 -16.39 -7.12
N GLY A 350 27.58 -16.70 -5.83
CA GLY A 350 28.57 -16.50 -4.77
C GLY A 350 28.82 -15.04 -4.39
N ALA A 351 27.93 -14.12 -4.82
CA ALA A 351 28.04 -12.68 -4.61
C ALA A 351 27.05 -12.12 -3.58
N GLY A 352 26.18 -12.98 -3.00
CA GLY A 352 25.25 -12.60 -1.94
C GLY A 352 25.90 -12.68 -0.56
N ASN A 353 25.58 -11.75 0.35
CA ASN A 353 25.85 -11.93 1.78
C ASN A 353 24.89 -13.01 2.34
N PRO A 354 25.35 -13.90 3.23
CA PRO A 354 24.52 -14.97 3.80
C PRO A 354 23.32 -14.43 4.59
#